data_AF-A0A672KM29-F1
#
_entry.id   AF-A0A672KM29-F1
#
_cell.length_a   1.000
_cell.length_b   1.000
_cell.length_c   1.000
_cell.angle_alpha   90.00
_cell.angle_beta   90.00
_cell.angle_gamma   90.00
#
_symmetry.space_group_name_H-M   'P 1'
#
loop_
_entity.id
_entity.type
_entity.pdbx_description
1 polymer ?
#
loop_
_entity_poly.entity_id
_entity_poly.type
_entity_poly.pdbx_seq_one_letter_code
_entity_poly.pdbx_strand_id
1 'polypeptide(L)' 'MDSQLNYCSVTDEGCAALASALRSNPSHLRQLDLSGNKLGKSGVKLLSDLKDDPHSKLQTLYYCECLFI' A
#
# COMPACT_ATOMS: atom_id res chain seq x y z
N MET A 1 -8.03 -8.21 -9.77
CA MET A 1 -8.69 -8.06 -8.46
C MET A 1 -8.17 -6.79 -7.86
N ASP A 2 -9.07 -5.93 -7.43
CA ASP A 2 -8.76 -4.65 -6.79
C ASP A 2 -9.00 -4.85 -5.29
N SER A 3 -8.04 -4.48 -4.45
CA SER A 3 -8.15 -4.63 -2.99
C SER A 3 -8.36 -3.25 -2.37
N GLN A 4 -9.38 -3.15 -1.53
CA GLN A 4 -9.77 -1.93 -0.85
C GLN A 4 -9.56 -2.14 0.66
N LEU A 5 -8.66 -1.34 1.23
CA LEU A 5 -8.35 -1.28 2.65
C LEU A 5 -8.54 0.15 3.17
N ASN A 6 -9.42 0.92 2.53
CA ASN A 6 -9.71 2.30 2.87
C ASN A 6 -10.41 2.38 4.25
N TYR A 7 -10.02 3.38 5.05
CA TYR A 7 -10.51 3.56 6.44
C TYR A 7 -10.35 2.33 7.36
N CYS A 8 -9.41 1.43 7.07
CA CYS A 8 -9.14 0.24 7.89
C CYS A 8 -8.16 0.49 9.05
N SER A 9 -7.83 1.76 9.35
CA SER A 9 -6.83 2.14 10.36
C SER A 9 -5.45 1.52 10.11
N VAL A 10 -5.06 1.40 8.84
CA VAL A 10 -3.72 0.93 8.45
C VAL A 10 -2.67 1.91 8.95
N THR A 11 -1.65 1.38 9.63
CA THR A 11 -0.47 2.12 10.10
C THR A 11 0.74 1.81 9.21
N ASP A 12 1.89 2.43 9.51
CA ASP A 12 3.15 2.15 8.80
C ASP A 12 3.60 0.69 8.96
N GLU A 13 3.36 0.07 10.12
CA GLU A 13 3.60 -1.35 10.33
C GLU A 13 2.68 -2.20 9.45
N GLY A 14 1.42 -1.78 9.28
CA GLY A 14 0.47 -2.39 8.35
C GLY A 14 0.96 -2.33 6.90
N CYS A 15 1.49 -1.18 6.48
CA CYS A 15 2.12 -1.01 5.16
C CYS A 15 3.32 -1.95 4.96
N ALA A 16 4.17 -2.09 5.98
CA ALA A 16 5.31 -3.01 5.92
C ALA A 16 4.87 -4.47 5.80
N ALA A 17 3.85 -4.87 6.57
CA ALA A 17 3.27 -6.21 6.50
C ALA A 17 2.64 -6.48 5.12
N LEU A 18 1.88 -5.52 4.58
CA LEU A 18 1.32 -5.60 3.23
C LEU A 18 2.41 -5.74 2.17
N ALA A 19 3.46 -4.93 2.25
CA ALA A 19 4.57 -5.00 1.31
C ALA A 19 5.28 -6.36 1.36
N SER A 20 5.52 -6.89 2.55
CA SER A 20 6.11 -8.23 2.73
C SER A 20 5.22 -9.33 2.16
N ALA A 21 3.92 -9.29 2.45
CA ALA A 21 2.96 -10.27 1.93
C ALA A 21 2.87 -10.23 0.39
N LEU A 22 2.88 -9.05 -0.20
CA LEU A 22 2.83 -8.87 -1.65
C LEU A 22 4.13 -9.29 -2.36
N ARG A 23 5.30 -9.15 -1.73
CA ARG A 23 6.57 -9.69 -2.28
C ARG A 23 6.64 -11.21 -2.17
N SER A 24 6.26 -11.75 -1.01
CA SER A 24 6.33 -13.20 -0.74
C SER A 24 5.32 -13.98 -1.58
N ASN A 25 4.14 -13.39 -1.80
CA ASN A 25 3.12 -13.93 -2.68
C ASN A 25 2.77 -12.87 -3.73
N PRO A 26 3.49 -12.82 -4.87
CA PRO A 26 3.26 -11.86 -5.95
C PRO A 26 1.86 -12.06 -6.53
N SER A 27 0.92 -11.37 -5.90
CA SER A 27 -0.49 -11.52 -6.17
C SER A 27 -0.84 -10.91 -7.53
N HIS A 28 -2.02 -11.27 -8.06
CA HIS A 28 -2.57 -10.60 -9.23
C HIS A 28 -3.18 -9.21 -8.90
N LEU A 29 -2.85 -8.66 -7.74
CA LEU A 29 -3.32 -7.35 -7.30
C LEU A 29 -2.67 -6.27 -8.15
N ARG A 30 -3.50 -5.54 -8.89
CA ARG A 30 -3.05 -4.41 -9.73
C ARG A 30 -3.35 -3.07 -9.09
N GLN A 31 -4.37 -3.01 -8.24
CA GLN A 31 -4.80 -1.79 -7.59
C GLN A 31 -4.99 -2.02 -6.10
N LEU A 32 -4.44 -1.12 -5.30
CA LEU A 32 -4.59 -1.12 -3.85
C LEU A 32 -5.06 0.27 -3.40
N ASP A 33 -6.22 0.31 -2.73
CA ASP A 33 -6.75 1.54 -2.14
C ASP A 33 -6.56 1.55 -0.62
N LEU A 34 -5.80 2.52 -0.14
CA LEU A 34 -5.53 2.82 1.26
C LEU A 34 -5.97 4.23 1.65
N SER A 35 -6.81 4.88 0.85
CA SER A 35 -7.39 6.17 1.19
C SER A 35 -8.11 6.15 2.54
N GLY A 36 -8.11 7.29 3.26
CA GLY A 36 -8.75 7.36 4.58
C GLY A 36 -7.99 6.64 5.71
N ASN A 37 -6.80 6.10 5.46
CA ASN A 37 -5.89 5.63 6.51
C ASN A 37 -4.87 6.70 6.91
N LYS A 38 -4.37 6.61 8.14
CA LYS A 38 -3.34 7.50 8.67
C LYS A 38 -1.94 6.96 8.33
N LEU A 39 -1.62 6.94 7.03
CA LEU A 39 -0.34 6.44 6.54
C LEU A 39 0.75 7.48 6.80
N GLY A 40 1.85 7.06 7.43
CA GLY A 40 3.06 7.84 7.54
C GLY A 40 3.88 7.80 6.25
N LYS A 41 4.85 8.71 6.16
CA LYS A 41 5.75 8.81 5.00
C LYS A 41 6.54 7.51 4.76
N SER A 42 6.91 6.81 5.83
CA SER A 42 7.62 5.52 5.77
C SER A 42 6.75 4.43 5.15
N GLY A 43 5.50 4.28 5.60
CA GLY A 43 4.57 3.29 5.08
C GLY A 43 4.25 3.51 3.60
N VAL A 44 3.97 4.77 3.21
CA VAL A 44 3.73 5.13 1.80
C VAL A 44 4.95 4.84 0.93
N LYS A 45 6.16 5.16 1.41
CA LYS A 45 7.39 4.88 0.68
C LYS A 45 7.59 3.38 0.44
N LEU A 46 7.39 2.54 1.46
CA LEU A 46 7.52 1.08 1.33
C LEU A 46 6.60 0.49 0.25
N LEU A 47 5.35 0.96 0.19
CA LEU A 47 4.37 0.51 -0.81
C LEU A 47 4.63 1.10 -2.20
N SER A 48 5.21 2.29 -2.26
CA SER A 48 5.65 2.89 -3.53
C SER A 48 6.85 2.14 -4.10
N ASP A 49 7.85 1.83 -3.27
CA ASP A 49 9.00 1.01 -3.67
C ASP A 49 8.57 -0.39 -4.12
N LEU A 50 7.49 -0.94 -3.54
CA LEU A 50 6.89 -2.19 -3.99
C LEU A 50 6.24 -2.08 -5.37
N LYS A 51 5.63 -0.94 -5.70
CA LYS A 51 5.03 -0.73 -7.01
C LYS A 51 6.10 -0.72 -8.11
N ASP A 52 7.29 -0.21 -7.80
CA ASP A 52 8.43 -0.18 -8.72
C ASP A 52 9.22 -1.52 -8.74
N ASP A 53 8.86 -2.48 -7.89
CA ASP A 53 9.46 -3.81 -7.83
C ASP A 53 9.05 -4.65 -9.06
N PRO A 54 9.99 -5.19 -9.84
CA PRO A 54 9.69 -5.96 -11.06
C PRO A 54 8.95 -7.27 -10.79
N HIS A 55 8.97 -7.77 -9.55
CA HIS A 55 8.21 -8.95 -9.14
C HIS A 55 6.79 -8.62 -8.67
N SER A 56 6.48 -7.34 -8.46
CA SER A 56 5.16 -6.87 -8.12
C SER A 56 4.30 -6.65 -9.36
N LYS A 57 3.00 -6.99 -9.26
CA LYS A 57 1.99 -6.68 -10.28
C LYS A 57 1.18 -5.44 -9.93
N LEU A 58 1.52 -4.77 -8.84
CA LEU A 58 0.84 -3.57 -8.38
C LEU A 58 1.14 -2.43 -9.36
N GLN A 59 0.09 -1.86 -9.94
CA GLN A 59 0.17 -0.78 -10.93
C GLN A 59 -0.31 0.54 -10.35
N THR A 60 -1.31 0.49 -9.47
CA THR A 60 -1.95 1.66 -8.90
C THR A 60 -2.04 1.53 -7.38
N LEU A 61 -1.60 2.57 -6.70
CA LEU A 61 -1.71 2.72 -5.26
C LEU A 61 -2.50 4.00 -5.02
N TYR A 62 -3.67 3.88 -4.40
CA TYR A 62 -4.45 5.03 -3.95
C TYR A 62 -4.17 5.24 -2.46
N TYR A 63 -3.73 6.43 -2.12
CA TYR A 63 -3.65 6.91 -0.75
C TYR A 63 -3.97 8.40 -0.77
N CYS A 64 -4.50 8.91 0.34
CA CYS A 64 -4.74 10.34 0.49
C CYS A 64 -3.68 10.87 1.46
N GLU A 65 -2.89 11.87 1.05
CA GLU A 65 -1.98 12.60 1.93
C GLU A 65 -2.75 13.54 2.88
N CYS A 66 -3.84 13.06 3.49
CA CYS A 66 -4.54 13.83 4.51
C CYS A 66 -3.91 13.50 5.87
N LEU A 67 -2.87 14.23 6.27
CA LEU A 67 -2.56 14.60 7.67
C LEU A 67 -1.23 15.36 7.77
N PHE A 68 -1.23 16.64 7.36
CA PHE A 68 -0.40 17.68 7.96
C PHE A 68 -1.16 19.00 7.88
N ILE A 69 -2.17 19.16 8.73
CA ILE A 69 -2.66 20.48 9.18
C ILE A 69 -2.75 20.42 10.69
#